data_AF-A0AAE4C5C9-F1
#
_entry.id   AF-A0AAE4C5C9-F1
#
_cell.length_a   1.000
_cell.length_b   1.000
_cell.length_c   1.000
_cell.angle_alpha   90.00
_cell.angle_beta   90.00
_cell.angle_gamma   90.00
#
_symmetry.space_group_name_H-M   'P 1'
#
loop_
_entity.id
_entity.type
_entity.pdbx_description
1 polymer ?
#
loop_
_entity_poly.entity_id
_entity_poly.type
_entity_poly.pdbx_seq_one_letter_code
_entity_poly.pdbx_strand_id
1 'polypeptide(L)'
;MPSRIENAMEAAIKGCGQKPLDTDTQATKKNYNEKVSAAVALALAEELRQRGMAEARPAGSGSGGSSGAERRLAGGIGAKKVDVTWATEESGLILAISVKTILFKDGKSRNYQKNLTNRRADMLNEAVTLHRRFPYAVLGGFLILDAGAEHDSTQRRRSTFLNVGPRFRLFTGRQDPAGRDEQYEKFYVVLVDLNVSHPTVRVFEVNDLENEVPLDQMFDDLITLVGERNFDLYEGLNGQVTKL
;
A
#
# COMPACT_ATOMS: atom_id res chain seq x y z
N MET A 1 -2.12 -23.57 -5.50
CA MET A 1 -2.37 -23.31 -4.07
C MET A 1 -2.14 -21.83 -3.84
N PRO A 2 -2.96 -21.16 -3.02
CA PRO A 2 -2.73 -19.75 -2.71
C PRO A 2 -1.37 -19.57 -2.04
N SER A 3 -0.69 -18.48 -2.35
CA SER A 3 0.61 -18.17 -1.81
C SER A 3 0.56 -17.72 -0.35
N ARG A 4 1.72 -17.61 0.29
CA ARG A 4 1.81 -17.18 1.70
C ARG A 4 1.17 -15.82 1.91
N ILE A 5 1.47 -14.84 1.05
CA ILE A 5 0.92 -13.50 1.14
C ILE A 5 -0.59 -13.47 0.85
N GLU A 6 -1.07 -14.26 -0.10
CA GLU A 6 -2.51 -14.38 -0.37
C GLU A 6 -3.25 -14.87 0.88
N ASN A 7 -2.74 -15.92 1.53
CA ASN A 7 -3.30 -16.42 2.79
C ASN A 7 -3.24 -15.37 3.92
N ALA A 8 -2.15 -14.61 4.01
CA ALA A 8 -1.99 -13.57 5.03
C ALA A 8 -2.97 -12.39 4.82
N MET A 9 -3.16 -11.97 3.57
CA MET A 9 -4.13 -10.93 3.20
C MET A 9 -5.56 -11.39 3.47
N GLU A 10 -5.89 -12.65 3.13
CA GLU A 10 -7.19 -13.25 3.44
C GLU A 10 -7.44 -13.24 4.96
N ALA A 11 -6.48 -13.71 5.74
CA ALA A 11 -6.57 -13.73 7.21
C ALA A 11 -6.71 -12.32 7.81
N ALA A 12 -5.96 -11.34 7.30
CA ALA A 12 -6.04 -9.95 7.73
C ALA A 12 -7.43 -9.34 7.48
N ILE A 13 -8.01 -9.59 6.31
CA ILE A 13 -9.36 -9.14 5.96
C ILE A 13 -10.41 -9.83 6.85
N LYS A 14 -10.31 -11.16 7.03
CA LYS A 14 -11.21 -11.90 7.94
C LYS A 14 -11.16 -11.35 9.37
N GLY A 15 -9.96 -11.06 9.87
CA GLY A 15 -9.75 -10.47 11.20
C GLY A 15 -10.38 -9.08 11.39
N CYS A 16 -10.68 -8.37 10.29
CA CYS A 16 -11.37 -7.10 10.35
C CYS A 16 -12.87 -7.24 10.70
N GLY A 17 -13.43 -8.45 10.55
CA GLY A 17 -14.84 -8.74 10.84
C GLY A 17 -15.77 -8.13 9.79
N GLN A 18 -17.06 -8.11 10.11
CA GLN A 18 -18.09 -7.68 9.16
C GLN A 18 -17.93 -6.20 8.79
N LYS A 19 -17.92 -5.91 7.49
CA LYS A 19 -17.95 -4.55 6.97
C LYS A 19 -19.25 -3.82 7.40
N PRO A 20 -19.16 -2.60 7.97
CA PRO A 20 -20.31 -1.74 8.24
C PRO A 20 -21.13 -1.40 6.99
N LEU A 21 -22.35 -0.91 7.19
CA LEU A 21 -23.22 -0.46 6.10
C LEU A 21 -22.78 0.91 5.58
N ASP A 22 -23.06 1.20 4.31
CA ASP A 22 -22.81 2.53 3.72
C ASP A 22 -23.60 3.66 4.43
N THR A 23 -24.74 3.30 5.04
CA THR A 23 -25.62 4.18 5.83
C THR A 23 -25.13 4.42 7.25
N ASP A 24 -24.12 3.69 7.72
CA ASP A 24 -23.58 3.89 9.06
C ASP A 24 -22.85 5.23 9.19
N THR A 25 -22.64 5.63 10.45
CA THR A 25 -22.03 6.92 10.78
C THR A 25 -20.64 7.07 10.15
N GLN A 26 -20.25 8.31 9.87
CA GLN A 26 -18.93 8.57 9.30
C GLN A 26 -17.80 8.11 10.23
N ALA A 27 -17.99 8.16 11.56
CA ALA A 27 -17.03 7.65 12.53
C ALA A 27 -16.85 6.13 12.41
N THR A 28 -17.95 5.37 12.31
CA THR A 28 -17.93 3.91 12.11
C THR A 28 -17.17 3.54 10.83
N LYS A 29 -17.50 4.22 9.72
CA LYS A 29 -16.84 3.98 8.43
C LYS A 29 -15.36 4.34 8.44
N LYS A 30 -14.99 5.45 9.10
CA LYS A 30 -13.60 5.84 9.29
C LYS A 30 -12.82 4.80 10.08
N ASN A 31 -13.33 4.39 11.24
CA ASN A 31 -12.68 3.38 12.10
C ASN A 31 -12.49 2.06 11.35
N TYR A 32 -13.45 1.64 10.53
CA TYR A 32 -13.32 0.43 9.74
C TYR A 32 -12.26 0.56 8.61
N ASN A 33 -12.18 1.71 7.93
CA ASN A 33 -11.09 1.97 6.98
C ASN A 33 -9.72 1.84 7.66
N GLU A 34 -9.55 2.48 8.81
CA GLU A 34 -8.30 2.45 9.58
C GLU A 34 -7.96 1.03 10.05
N LYS A 35 -8.98 0.25 10.45
CA LYS A 35 -8.81 -1.16 10.83
C LYS A 35 -8.28 -2.00 9.66
N VAL A 36 -8.89 -1.87 8.48
CA VAL A 36 -8.46 -2.60 7.27
C VAL A 36 -7.06 -2.18 6.84
N SER A 37 -6.76 -0.87 6.79
CA SER A 37 -5.43 -0.41 6.41
C SER A 37 -4.35 -0.90 7.39
N ALA A 38 -4.63 -0.90 8.69
CA ALA A 38 -3.69 -1.39 9.71
C ALA A 38 -3.47 -2.91 9.61
N ALA A 39 -4.53 -3.69 9.39
CA ALA A 39 -4.42 -5.14 9.22
C ALA A 39 -3.63 -5.51 7.96
N VAL A 40 -3.87 -4.82 6.84
CA VAL A 40 -3.10 -5.02 5.61
C VAL A 40 -1.64 -4.60 5.80
N ALA A 41 -1.36 -3.45 6.43
CA ALA A 41 0.00 -3.03 6.72
C ALA A 41 0.78 -4.06 7.55
N LEU A 42 0.13 -4.71 8.53
CA LEU A 42 0.73 -5.80 9.30
C LEU A 42 1.06 -7.02 8.43
N ALA A 43 0.13 -7.44 7.57
CA ALA A 43 0.36 -8.56 6.64
C ALA A 43 1.51 -8.27 5.66
N LEU A 44 1.54 -7.06 5.09
CA LEU A 44 2.62 -6.64 4.19
C LEU A 44 3.97 -6.60 4.92
N ALA A 45 4.03 -6.03 6.12
CA ALA A 45 5.27 -5.96 6.89
C ALA A 45 5.79 -7.34 7.30
N GLU A 46 4.89 -8.27 7.64
CA GLU A 46 5.26 -9.66 7.91
C GLU A 46 5.86 -10.33 6.68
N GLU A 47 5.23 -10.15 5.52
CA GLU A 47 5.76 -10.69 4.27
C GLU A 47 7.14 -10.13 3.94
N LEU A 48 7.39 -8.84 4.17
CA LEU A 48 8.73 -8.26 4.01
C LEU A 48 9.75 -8.93 4.94
N ARG A 49 9.41 -9.18 6.21
CA ARG A 49 10.30 -9.87 7.15
C ARG A 49 10.64 -11.28 6.69
N GLN A 50 9.65 -12.00 6.18
CA GLN A 50 9.82 -13.34 5.61
C GLN A 50 10.62 -13.34 4.30
N ARG A 51 10.86 -12.17 3.71
CA ARG A 51 11.67 -11.94 2.51
C ARG A 51 13.04 -11.32 2.82
N GLY A 52 13.49 -11.41 4.07
CA GLY A 52 14.83 -10.98 4.49
C GLY A 52 14.92 -9.57 5.09
N MET A 53 13.82 -8.81 5.06
CA MET A 53 13.77 -7.45 5.64
C MET A 53 13.38 -7.49 7.12
N ALA A 54 14.22 -8.11 7.96
CA ALA A 54 13.91 -8.44 9.35
C ALA A 54 13.43 -7.24 10.20
N GLU A 55 13.93 -6.03 9.92
CA GLU A 55 13.56 -4.80 10.63
C GLU A 55 12.28 -4.13 10.11
N ALA A 56 11.57 -4.74 9.15
CA ALA A 56 10.37 -4.15 8.59
C ALA A 56 9.29 -3.94 9.66
N ARG A 57 8.57 -2.82 9.54
CA ARG A 57 7.54 -2.33 10.46
C ARG A 57 6.22 -2.11 9.70
N PRO A 58 5.05 -2.21 10.36
CA PRO A 58 4.85 -2.48 11.78
C PRO A 58 5.24 -3.89 12.20
N ALA A 59 5.69 -4.03 13.45
CA ALA A 59 6.01 -5.34 14.04
C ALA A 59 4.75 -6.01 14.61
N GLY A 60 4.72 -7.34 14.65
CA GLY A 60 3.59 -8.13 15.16
C GLY A 60 3.34 -7.94 16.66
N SER A 61 2.14 -8.30 17.13
CA SER A 61 1.79 -8.29 18.55
C SER A 61 2.57 -9.37 19.30
N GLY A 62 3.70 -9.02 19.93
CA GLY A 62 4.53 -9.95 20.69
C GLY A 62 6.02 -9.61 20.68
N SER A 63 6.50 -8.87 19.69
CA SER A 63 7.84 -8.27 19.71
C SER A 63 7.82 -7.06 20.64
N GLY A 64 8.46 -7.16 21.82
CA GLY A 64 8.45 -6.16 22.92
C GLY A 64 9.09 -4.79 22.62
N GLY A 65 9.07 -4.32 21.38
CA GLY A 65 9.23 -2.91 21.05
C GLY A 65 7.87 -2.23 21.05
N SER A 66 7.78 -1.01 21.58
CA SER A 66 6.60 -0.15 21.49
C SER A 66 5.93 -0.23 20.11
N SER A 67 4.60 -0.13 20.06
CA SER A 67 3.71 -0.35 18.90
C SER A 67 4.19 0.30 17.58
N GLY A 68 5.17 -0.35 16.95
CA GLY A 68 6.27 0.36 16.31
C GLY A 68 6.05 0.65 14.84
N ALA A 69 5.11 1.53 14.54
CA ALA A 69 5.32 2.50 13.46
C ALA A 69 6.36 3.58 13.87
N GLU A 70 6.98 3.44 15.05
CA GLU A 70 7.76 4.46 15.75
C GLU A 70 9.24 4.53 15.36
N ARG A 71 9.54 4.69 14.06
CA ARG A 71 10.70 5.50 13.69
C ARG A 71 10.18 6.84 13.21
N ARG A 72 10.12 7.81 14.13
CA ARG A 72 9.97 9.22 13.76
C ARG A 72 11.21 9.59 12.96
N LEU A 73 11.11 9.60 11.64
CA LEU A 73 12.15 10.17 10.80
C LEU A 73 12.13 11.69 11.11
N ALA A 74 12.97 12.16 12.03
CA ALA A 74 12.99 13.55 12.50
C ALA A 74 13.77 14.45 11.53
N GLY A 75 13.20 15.60 11.16
CA GLY A 75 13.75 16.61 10.23
C GLY A 75 12.68 17.67 9.92
N GLY A 76 13.07 18.90 9.59
CA GLY A 76 12.27 20.16 9.64
C GLY A 76 10.94 20.27 8.87
N ILE A 77 10.40 19.16 8.34
CA ILE A 77 9.09 19.06 7.68
C ILE A 77 8.08 18.27 8.54
N GLY A 78 8.49 17.80 9.72
CA GLY A 78 7.66 17.03 10.65
C GLY A 78 7.77 15.52 10.41
N ALA A 79 7.60 14.73 11.47
CA ALA A 79 7.67 13.27 11.38
C ALA A 79 6.45 12.72 10.63
N LYS A 80 6.63 12.31 9.36
CA LYS A 80 5.57 11.65 8.59
C LYS A 80 5.59 10.15 8.87
N LYS A 81 4.45 9.61 9.29
CA LYS A 81 4.25 8.18 9.50
C LYS A 81 3.85 7.54 8.16
N VAL A 82 4.57 6.50 7.77
CA VAL A 82 4.23 5.64 6.61
C VAL A 82 3.68 4.32 7.15
N ASP A 83 2.77 3.72 6.40
CA ASP A 83 2.01 2.55 6.87
C ASP A 83 2.91 1.31 7.05
N VAL A 84 3.87 1.09 6.15
CA VAL A 84 4.89 0.03 6.24
C VAL A 84 6.25 0.62 5.89
N THR A 85 7.29 0.26 6.62
CA THR A 85 8.66 0.69 6.33
C THR A 85 9.66 -0.42 6.58
N TRP A 86 10.75 -0.40 5.83
CA TRP A 86 11.98 -1.09 6.19
C TRP A 86 13.12 -0.07 6.14
N ALA A 87 13.83 0.05 7.26
CA ALA A 87 14.86 1.03 7.48
C ALA A 87 15.89 0.45 8.45
N THR A 88 17.17 0.71 8.22
CA THR A 88 18.26 0.29 9.10
C THR A 88 18.93 1.51 9.72
N GLU A 89 19.78 1.32 10.73
CA GLU A 89 20.58 2.42 11.29
C GLU A 89 21.59 2.98 10.26
N GLU A 90 22.20 2.09 9.48
CA GLU A 90 23.24 2.42 8.50
C GLU A 90 22.67 3.16 7.27
N SER A 91 21.53 2.71 6.72
CA SER A 91 21.02 3.18 5.42
C SER A 91 19.86 4.17 5.53
N GLY A 92 19.31 4.37 6.74
CA GLY A 92 18.05 5.09 6.88
C GLY A 92 16.88 4.34 6.24
N LEU A 93 15.93 5.04 5.62
CA LEU A 93 14.76 4.43 4.96
C LEU A 93 15.16 3.80 3.62
N ILE A 94 14.90 2.50 3.46
CA ILE A 94 15.22 1.73 2.25
C ILE A 94 13.96 1.44 1.44
N LEU A 95 12.89 1.01 2.11
CA LEU A 95 11.60 0.69 1.49
C LEU A 95 10.48 1.30 2.33
N ALA A 96 9.46 1.84 1.66
CA ALA A 96 8.22 2.26 2.30
C ALA A 96 7.02 1.84 1.45
N ILE A 97 5.95 1.38 2.11
CA ILE A 97 4.67 1.08 1.45
C ILE A 97 3.58 1.94 2.07
N SER A 98 2.97 2.78 1.25
CA SER A 98 1.81 3.61 1.58
C SER A 98 0.53 2.83 1.36
N VAL A 99 -0.31 2.68 2.38
CA VAL A 99 -1.61 1.99 2.29
C VAL A 99 -2.73 3.00 2.49
N LYS A 100 -3.62 3.12 1.51
CA LYS A 100 -4.81 3.99 1.61
C LYS A 100 -6.04 3.24 1.14
N THR A 101 -7.15 3.43 1.86
CA THR A 101 -8.39 2.70 1.60
C THR A 101 -9.52 3.64 1.17
N ILE A 102 -10.41 3.15 0.29
CA ILE A 102 -11.73 3.71 0.02
C ILE A 102 -12.74 2.55 0.01
N LEU A 103 -13.37 2.29 1.15
CA LEU A 103 -14.23 1.12 1.32
C LEU A 103 -15.73 1.40 1.27
N PHE A 104 -16.17 2.66 1.25
CA PHE A 104 -17.58 3.00 1.37
C PHE A 104 -18.03 3.95 0.29
N LYS A 105 -19.30 3.80 -0.13
CA LYS A 105 -19.94 4.71 -1.06
C LYS A 105 -20.19 6.06 -0.40
N ASP A 106 -20.11 7.11 -1.19
CA ASP A 106 -20.54 8.42 -0.77
C ASP A 106 -22.08 8.53 -0.74
N GLY A 107 -22.62 9.25 0.23
CA GLY A 107 -24.08 9.34 0.39
C GLY A 107 -24.82 10.07 -0.75
N LYS A 108 -24.13 10.85 -1.57
CA LYS A 108 -24.76 11.66 -2.64
C LYS A 108 -24.76 10.92 -3.98
N SER A 109 -23.59 10.51 -4.47
CA SER A 109 -23.48 9.82 -5.75
C SER A 109 -23.53 8.30 -5.65
N ARG A 110 -23.59 7.74 -4.43
CA ARG A 110 -23.69 6.30 -4.16
C ARG A 110 -22.58 5.51 -4.89
N ASN A 111 -21.39 6.11 -5.00
CA ASN A 111 -20.21 5.52 -5.62
C ASN A 111 -18.97 5.79 -4.75
N TYR A 112 -17.82 5.23 -5.13
CA TYR A 112 -16.59 5.31 -4.33
C TYR A 112 -15.68 6.49 -4.75
N GLN A 113 -16.09 7.35 -5.68
CA GLN A 113 -15.19 8.33 -6.33
C GLN A 113 -14.87 9.55 -5.48
N LYS A 114 -15.75 9.92 -4.53
CA LYS A 114 -15.66 11.19 -3.79
C LYS A 114 -14.28 11.43 -3.17
N ASN A 115 -13.64 10.37 -2.67
CA ASN A 115 -12.38 10.47 -1.95
C ASN A 115 -11.14 10.25 -2.82
N LEU A 116 -11.26 9.96 -4.13
CA LEU A 116 -10.11 9.71 -5.00
C LEU A 116 -9.14 10.91 -5.06
N THR A 117 -9.67 12.13 -5.16
CA THR A 117 -8.82 13.35 -5.20
C THR A 117 -8.05 13.54 -3.89
N ASN A 118 -8.70 13.33 -2.75
CA ASN A 118 -8.06 13.47 -1.44
C ASN A 118 -7.01 12.38 -1.22
N ARG A 119 -7.32 11.11 -1.57
CA ARG A 119 -6.35 10.01 -1.50
C ARG A 119 -5.15 10.27 -2.40
N ARG A 120 -5.37 10.81 -3.61
CA ARG A 120 -4.30 11.25 -4.50
C ARG A 120 -3.40 12.28 -3.83
N ALA A 121 -3.97 13.38 -3.32
CA ALA A 121 -3.18 14.42 -2.68
C ALA A 121 -2.33 13.87 -1.50
N ASP A 122 -2.93 13.01 -0.67
CA ASP A 122 -2.25 12.43 0.49
C ASP A 122 -1.07 11.53 0.07
N MET A 123 -1.27 10.69 -0.95
CA MET A 123 -0.23 9.81 -1.51
C MET A 123 0.91 10.61 -2.17
N LEU A 124 0.59 11.61 -3.00
CA LEU A 124 1.62 12.43 -3.66
C LEU A 124 2.43 13.24 -2.65
N ASN A 125 1.77 13.82 -1.65
CA ASN A 125 2.46 14.51 -0.57
C ASN A 125 3.36 13.56 0.23
N GLU A 126 3.04 12.27 0.29
CA GLU A 126 3.89 11.25 0.93
C GLU A 126 5.11 10.93 0.10
N ALA A 127 4.93 10.57 -1.17
CA ALA A 127 6.03 10.32 -2.11
C ALA A 127 7.03 11.49 -2.12
N VAL A 128 6.53 12.73 -2.29
CA VAL A 128 7.38 13.92 -2.34
C VAL A 128 8.17 14.12 -1.04
N THR A 129 7.53 13.91 0.11
CA THR A 129 8.20 14.08 1.40
C THR A 129 9.29 13.03 1.60
N LEU A 130 9.04 11.79 1.21
CA LEU A 130 9.97 10.68 1.41
C LEU A 130 11.13 10.74 0.43
N HIS A 131 10.89 10.90 -0.88
CA HIS A 131 11.96 10.94 -1.88
C HIS A 131 12.92 12.12 -1.72
N ARG A 132 12.42 13.30 -1.32
CA ARG A 132 13.30 14.44 -1.04
C ARG A 132 14.27 14.20 0.12
N ARG A 133 13.93 13.28 1.03
CA ARG A 133 14.73 12.94 2.19
C ARG A 133 15.56 11.67 2.00
N PHE A 134 15.00 10.69 1.30
CA PHE A 134 15.59 9.39 1.02
C PHE A 134 15.44 9.12 -0.48
N PRO A 135 16.29 9.74 -1.33
CA PRO A 135 16.13 9.65 -2.79
C PRO A 135 16.23 8.22 -3.33
N TYR A 136 16.98 7.37 -2.63
CA TYR A 136 17.20 5.96 -2.96
C TYR A 136 16.17 5.01 -2.33
N ALA A 137 15.25 5.52 -1.48
CA ALA A 137 14.19 4.68 -0.96
C ALA A 137 13.27 4.23 -2.10
N VAL A 138 12.88 2.95 -2.07
CA VAL A 138 11.84 2.40 -2.93
C VAL A 138 10.49 2.64 -2.27
N LEU A 139 9.55 3.24 -2.99
CA LEU A 139 8.19 3.50 -2.51
C LEU A 139 7.16 2.67 -3.29
N GLY A 140 6.40 1.86 -2.54
CA GLY A 140 5.21 1.17 -3.01
C GLY A 140 3.93 1.92 -2.63
N GLY A 141 3.02 2.16 -3.58
CA GLY A 141 1.71 2.76 -3.33
C GLY A 141 0.59 1.73 -3.41
N PHE A 142 -0.28 1.64 -2.39
CA PHE A 142 -1.41 0.70 -2.35
C PHE A 142 -2.70 1.47 -2.12
N LEU A 143 -3.49 1.63 -3.19
CA LEU A 143 -4.84 2.16 -3.11
C LEU A 143 -5.85 1.01 -3.07
N ILE A 144 -6.34 0.69 -1.88
CA ILE A 144 -7.33 -0.35 -1.64
C ILE A 144 -8.73 0.21 -1.86
N LEU A 145 -9.50 -0.41 -2.74
CA LEU A 145 -10.91 -0.11 -3.00
C LEU A 145 -11.76 -1.33 -2.66
N ASP A 146 -12.97 -1.08 -2.20
CA ASP A 146 -13.99 -2.13 -2.16
C ASP A 146 -14.27 -2.68 -3.57
N ALA A 147 -14.48 -3.99 -3.71
CA ALA A 147 -14.74 -4.65 -4.99
C ALA A 147 -15.93 -4.03 -5.75
N GLY A 148 -16.93 -3.47 -5.05
CA GLY A 148 -18.02 -2.74 -5.67
C GLY A 148 -17.59 -1.51 -6.49
N ALA A 149 -16.38 -0.99 -6.28
CA ALA A 149 -15.79 0.13 -7.04
C ALA A 149 -15.49 -0.21 -8.51
N GLU A 150 -15.44 -1.50 -8.86
CA GLU A 150 -15.30 -1.95 -10.25
C GLU A 150 -16.60 -1.74 -11.03
N HIS A 151 -17.74 -1.81 -10.34
CA HIS A 151 -19.07 -1.84 -10.96
C HIS A 151 -19.94 -0.61 -10.67
N ASP A 152 -19.42 0.41 -9.98
CA ASP A 152 -20.16 1.63 -9.61
C ASP A 152 -20.25 2.69 -10.74
N SER A 153 -20.17 2.24 -11.99
CA SER A 153 -20.31 3.13 -13.15
C SER A 153 -21.73 3.70 -13.26
N THR A 154 -21.85 4.80 -14.00
CA THR A 154 -23.15 5.40 -14.34
C THR A 154 -23.17 5.71 -15.83
N GLN A 155 -24.33 6.07 -16.39
CA GLN A 155 -24.42 6.51 -17.79
C GLN A 155 -23.46 7.65 -18.15
N ARG A 156 -23.06 8.48 -17.17
CA ARG A 156 -22.20 9.65 -17.39
C ARG A 156 -20.75 9.45 -16.94
N ARG A 157 -20.43 8.37 -16.21
CA ARG A 157 -19.12 8.21 -15.57
C ARG A 157 -18.69 6.74 -15.58
N ARG A 158 -17.42 6.52 -15.90
CA ARG A 158 -16.73 5.24 -15.68
C ARG A 158 -16.74 4.87 -14.20
N SER A 159 -16.54 3.60 -13.89
CA SER A 159 -16.42 3.11 -12.51
C SER A 159 -15.25 3.77 -11.78
N THR A 160 -15.28 3.74 -10.46
CA THR A 160 -14.21 4.25 -9.59
C THR A 160 -12.89 3.56 -9.93
N PHE A 161 -12.89 2.23 -10.09
CA PHE A 161 -11.71 1.46 -10.49
C PHE A 161 -11.09 1.99 -11.78
N LEU A 162 -11.87 2.10 -12.86
CA LEU A 162 -11.37 2.63 -14.13
C LEU A 162 -10.95 4.11 -14.07
N ASN A 163 -11.50 4.88 -13.13
CA ASN A 163 -11.10 6.26 -12.89
C ASN A 163 -9.81 6.40 -12.08
N VAL A 164 -9.29 5.33 -11.47
CA VAL A 164 -7.96 5.33 -10.84
C VAL A 164 -6.90 5.57 -11.91
N GLY A 165 -6.95 4.85 -13.03
CA GLY A 165 -5.95 4.94 -14.11
C GLY A 165 -5.60 6.38 -14.51
N PRO A 166 -6.52 7.17 -15.08
CA PRO A 166 -6.21 8.54 -15.49
C PRO A 166 -5.83 9.49 -14.33
N ARG A 167 -6.17 9.15 -13.07
CA ARG A 167 -5.84 9.97 -11.89
C ARG A 167 -4.49 9.64 -11.28
N PHE A 168 -4.02 8.41 -11.43
CA PHE A 168 -2.85 7.89 -10.71
C PHE A 168 -1.70 7.43 -11.62
N ARG A 169 -1.94 7.07 -12.89
CA ARG A 169 -0.93 6.51 -13.80
C ARG A 169 0.33 7.37 -14.01
N LEU A 170 0.22 8.69 -13.82
CA LEU A 170 1.38 9.59 -13.94
C LEU A 170 2.28 9.60 -12.69
N PHE A 171 1.89 8.90 -11.62
CA PHE A 171 2.55 8.89 -10.31
C PHE A 171 3.13 7.52 -9.95
N THR A 172 3.38 6.69 -10.95
CA THR A 172 4.07 5.40 -10.82
C THR A 172 5.21 5.29 -11.81
N GLY A 173 6.07 4.27 -11.67
CA GLY A 173 7.17 3.99 -12.59
C GLY A 173 8.40 4.89 -12.39
N ARG A 174 8.70 5.35 -11.17
CA ARG A 174 9.94 6.07 -10.90
C ARG A 174 11.15 5.14 -11.08
N GLN A 175 12.02 5.46 -12.04
CA GLN A 175 13.20 4.64 -12.39
C GLN A 175 14.52 5.15 -11.81
N ASP A 176 14.61 6.46 -11.51
CA ASP A 176 15.88 7.12 -11.16
C ASP A 176 15.72 7.89 -9.82
N PRO A 177 16.71 7.88 -8.90
CA PRO A 177 16.63 8.62 -7.64
C PRO A 177 16.45 10.14 -7.83
N ALA A 178 16.89 10.68 -8.96
CA ALA A 178 16.70 12.07 -9.37
C ALA A 178 15.43 12.29 -10.23
N GLY A 179 14.62 11.24 -10.42
CA GLY A 179 13.32 11.32 -11.09
C GLY A 179 12.31 12.15 -10.30
N ARG A 180 11.08 12.24 -10.83
CA ARG A 180 10.03 13.07 -10.22
C ARG A 180 9.66 12.55 -8.83
N ASP A 181 9.81 13.41 -7.82
CA ASP A 181 9.57 13.09 -6.41
C ASP A 181 8.16 12.53 -6.14
N GLU A 182 7.16 12.97 -6.92
CA GLU A 182 5.76 12.55 -6.76
C GLU A 182 5.43 11.17 -7.35
N GLN A 183 6.36 10.54 -8.07
CA GLN A 183 6.19 9.19 -8.59
C GLN A 183 6.62 8.16 -7.55
N TYR A 184 5.79 7.15 -7.32
CA TYR A 184 6.19 5.89 -6.71
C TYR A 184 6.96 5.04 -7.72
N GLU A 185 7.83 4.16 -7.23
CA GLU A 185 8.46 3.11 -8.05
C GLU A 185 7.38 2.17 -8.60
N LYS A 186 6.50 1.68 -7.72
CA LYS A 186 5.34 0.86 -8.07
C LYS A 186 4.10 1.37 -7.34
N PHE A 187 2.98 1.47 -8.06
CA PHE A 187 1.71 1.90 -7.48
C PHE A 187 0.62 0.95 -7.95
N TYR A 188 0.05 0.24 -6.99
CA TYR A 188 -1.02 -0.70 -7.17
C TYR A 188 -2.37 -0.14 -6.73
N VAL A 189 -3.41 -0.54 -7.45
CA VAL A 189 -4.80 -0.50 -6.99
C VAL A 189 -5.22 -1.92 -6.63
N VAL A 190 -5.83 -2.07 -5.46
CA VAL A 190 -6.23 -3.37 -4.92
C VAL A 190 -7.73 -3.38 -4.75
N LEU A 191 -8.42 -4.28 -5.43
CA LEU A 191 -9.84 -4.54 -5.21
C LEU A 191 -9.97 -5.60 -4.10
N VAL A 192 -10.74 -5.28 -3.06
CA VAL A 192 -11.02 -6.22 -1.96
C VAL A 192 -12.52 -6.49 -1.84
N ASP A 193 -12.89 -7.77 -1.89
CA ASP A 193 -14.20 -8.21 -1.41
C ASP A 193 -14.06 -8.52 0.09
N LEU A 194 -14.76 -7.76 0.91
CA LEU A 194 -14.73 -7.84 2.37
C LEU A 194 -15.72 -8.89 2.92
N ASN A 195 -16.13 -9.86 2.10
CA ASN A 195 -16.88 -11.02 2.54
C ASN A 195 -16.08 -11.83 3.57
N VAL A 196 -16.57 -11.88 4.82
CA VAL A 196 -15.86 -12.53 5.93
C VAL A 196 -15.69 -14.05 5.75
N SER A 197 -16.47 -14.70 4.90
CA SER A 197 -16.35 -16.15 4.66
C SER A 197 -15.25 -16.45 3.65
N HIS A 198 -15.26 -15.71 2.54
CA HIS A 198 -14.37 -15.88 1.40
C HIS A 198 -13.96 -14.52 0.84
N PRO A 199 -13.08 -13.77 1.52
CA PRO A 199 -12.63 -12.50 0.99
C PRO A 199 -11.72 -12.75 -0.21
N THR A 200 -11.78 -11.82 -1.18
CA THR A 200 -10.93 -11.88 -2.36
C THR A 200 -10.10 -10.62 -2.46
N VAL A 201 -8.89 -10.76 -3.01
CA VAL A 201 -7.95 -9.66 -3.24
C VAL A 201 -7.46 -9.77 -4.67
N ARG A 202 -7.65 -8.70 -5.45
CA ARG A 202 -7.17 -8.61 -6.84
C ARG A 202 -6.33 -7.35 -6.96
N VAL A 203 -5.14 -7.46 -7.54
CA VAL A 203 -4.14 -6.39 -7.58
C VAL A 203 -3.87 -6.03 -9.03
N PHE A 204 -3.74 -4.73 -9.31
CA PHE A 204 -3.42 -4.18 -10.62
C PHE A 204 -2.44 -3.04 -10.46
N GLU A 205 -1.57 -2.79 -11.44
CA GLU A 205 -0.82 -1.53 -11.44
C GLU A 205 -1.72 -0.38 -11.90
N VAL A 206 -1.54 0.82 -11.34
CA VAL A 206 -2.39 1.97 -11.71
C VAL A 206 -2.22 2.43 -13.17
N ASN A 207 -1.17 1.98 -13.86
CA ASN A 207 -0.92 2.19 -15.29
C ASN A 207 -1.41 1.01 -16.16
N ASP A 208 -1.78 -0.13 -15.58
CA ASP A 208 -2.34 -1.31 -16.25
C ASP A 208 -3.47 -1.92 -15.41
N LEU A 209 -4.70 -1.53 -15.74
CA LEU A 209 -5.92 -2.02 -15.08
C LEU A 209 -6.55 -3.21 -15.80
N GLU A 210 -5.91 -3.73 -16.84
CA GLU A 210 -6.42 -4.86 -17.62
C GLU A 210 -5.82 -6.18 -17.13
N ASN A 211 -4.56 -6.15 -16.69
CA ASN A 211 -3.85 -7.33 -16.24
C ASN A 211 -3.72 -7.37 -14.71
N GLU A 212 -4.18 -8.46 -14.11
CA GLU A 212 -3.98 -8.71 -12.68
C GLU A 212 -2.52 -9.07 -12.40
N VAL A 213 -1.98 -8.51 -11.33
CA VAL A 213 -0.64 -8.79 -10.83
C VAL A 213 -0.76 -9.76 -9.66
N PRO A 214 -0.13 -10.95 -9.69
CA PRO A 214 -0.06 -11.82 -8.54
C PRO A 214 0.56 -11.11 -7.33
N LEU A 215 0.03 -11.35 -6.13
CA LEU A 215 0.52 -10.69 -4.91
C LEU A 215 2.02 -10.97 -4.66
N ASP A 216 2.55 -12.14 -5.01
CA ASP A 216 3.99 -12.40 -4.88
C ASP A 216 4.82 -11.59 -5.86
N GLN A 217 4.37 -11.48 -7.12
CA GLN A 217 5.08 -10.72 -8.15
C GLN A 217 5.22 -9.26 -7.73
N MET A 218 4.18 -8.70 -7.12
CA MET A 218 4.19 -7.35 -6.56
C MET A 218 5.34 -7.13 -5.54
N PHE A 219 5.64 -8.13 -4.71
CA PHE A 219 6.76 -8.09 -3.77
C PHE A 219 8.10 -8.32 -4.45
N ASP A 220 8.17 -9.27 -5.39
CA ASP A 220 9.37 -9.56 -6.18
C ASP A 220 9.85 -8.31 -6.92
N ASP A 221 8.92 -7.55 -7.50
CA ASP A 221 9.19 -6.28 -8.17
C ASP A 221 9.79 -5.24 -7.22
N LEU A 222 9.20 -5.06 -6.03
CA LEU A 222 9.71 -4.12 -5.03
C LEU A 222 11.10 -4.53 -4.50
N ILE A 223 11.34 -5.83 -4.32
CA ILE A 223 12.61 -6.37 -3.84
C ILE A 223 13.72 -6.22 -4.86
N THR A 224 13.41 -6.49 -6.13
CA THR A 224 14.35 -6.28 -7.24
C THR A 224 14.82 -4.83 -7.24
N LEU A 225 13.89 -3.88 -7.14
CA LEU A 225 14.21 -2.46 -7.06
C LEU A 225 15.02 -2.11 -5.81
N VAL A 226 14.72 -2.71 -4.65
CA VAL A 226 15.51 -2.50 -3.43
C VAL A 226 16.97 -2.89 -3.63
N GLY A 227 17.23 -4.05 -4.25
CA GLY A 227 18.57 -4.50 -4.60
C GLY A 227 19.26 -3.57 -5.59
N GLU A 228 18.55 -3.11 -6.62
CA GLU A 228 19.09 -2.16 -7.60
C GLU A 228 19.47 -0.81 -6.98
N ARG A 229 18.66 -0.29 -6.04
CA ARG A 229 18.90 1.02 -5.40
C ARG A 229 19.97 0.99 -4.32
N ASN A 230 20.20 -0.16 -3.71
CA ASN A 230 21.08 -0.31 -2.54
C ASN A 230 22.09 -1.45 -2.76
N PHE A 231 22.58 -1.58 -3.99
CA PHE A 231 23.40 -2.69 -4.48
C PHE A 231 24.74 -2.87 -3.75
N ASP A 232 25.19 -1.83 -3.05
CA ASP A 232 26.42 -1.83 -2.25
C ASP A 232 26.25 -2.52 -0.90
N LEU A 233 25.01 -2.64 -0.42
CA LEU A 233 24.68 -3.20 0.89
C LEU A 233 23.75 -4.42 0.80
N TYR A 234 22.92 -4.50 -0.23
CA TYR A 234 21.88 -5.51 -0.35
C TYR A 234 21.78 -6.07 -1.76
N GLU A 235 21.49 -7.35 -1.84
CA GLU A 235 21.08 -8.04 -3.05
C GLU A 235 19.59 -8.39 -2.98
N GLY A 236 18.84 -8.05 -4.02
CA GLY A 236 17.40 -8.34 -4.15
C GLY A 236 17.15 -9.34 -5.28
N LEU A 237 17.28 -10.63 -5.00
CA LEU A 237 17.15 -11.71 -5.99
C LEU A 237 16.15 -12.77 -5.54
N ASN A 238 15.44 -13.35 -6.50
CA ASN A 238 14.48 -14.44 -6.28
C ASN A 238 13.44 -14.14 -5.17
N GLY A 239 12.99 -12.88 -5.10
CA GLY A 239 12.00 -12.45 -4.10
C GLY A 239 12.52 -12.36 -2.67
N GLN A 240 13.84 -12.37 -2.47
CA GLN A 240 14.52 -12.25 -1.18
C GLN A 240 15.52 -11.09 -1.18
N VAL A 241 15.66 -10.44 -0.04
CA VAL A 241 16.70 -9.45 0.22
C VAL A 241 17.76 -10.06 1.14
N THR A 242 19.02 -10.02 0.72
CA THR A 242 20.17 -10.49 1.51
C THR A 242 21.16 -9.35 1.69
N LYS A 243 21.74 -9.20 2.89
CA LYS A 243 22.82 -8.25 3.14
C LYS A 243 24.14 -8.83 2.60
N LEU A 244 24.91 -8.01 1.87
CA LEU A 244 26.22 -8.38 1.31
C LEU A 244 27.33 -8.45 2.37
#